data_AF-A0A2E8SSS5-F1
#
_entry.id   AF-A0A2E8SSS5-F1
#
_cell.length_a   1.000
_cell.length_b   1.000
_cell.length_c   1.000
_cell.angle_alpha   90.00
_cell.angle_beta   90.00
_cell.angle_gamma   90.00
#
_symmetry.space_group_name_H-M   'P 1'
#
loop_
_entity.id
_entity.type
_entity.pdbx_description
1 polymer ?
#
loop_
_entity_poly.entity_id
_entity_poly.type
_entity_poly.pdbx_seq_one_letter_code
_entity_poly.pdbx_strand_id
1 'polypeptide(L)'
;MVEGNPVVWVKKRPGAYRMVSDQHGTRLEPSKSMALRVVGTVFFLVMASITTLFSLGIYNEAQSVDEPSVSGCWDWQTEIILGANPPYCFDWTYSGAIYSLEVSEDQHIRETSENWETGGTWTAEYRWEDVDGSVVYGFNEDGQYDCVRLIPEFAFEEDWVLEDIDRSFEFPDWCGTSVEGEEDRVFEEGAHPYDDVWMYAAYDVDRMSSFLSVQKITEDRYDFRDYMAKSIVEQERAEWEAEEEFGLGTLCFTIPVTLLFLFAADQRPRVFVVDRQAKTITRRRSGRYPSFSRTWSDVNFSATTVVRSVRQQHHSTPATEDSPAEHWTTNHNGLNLVIRYGQFQQVLLFFEDGGDVSVHGPVISDFMAAMGLEFQSDRIADPQADLYERPTLEFLADYNGGVAQWNDHTANFILGWYYESDPNFLQKYPQAEHDPEFMLEPGGDRPLKEMYRRPLYEGAGLTTVRSTEDAQRLLDHVLFLRGLEERVNDAAVESPEPSSESETPSFWSNLDEGEA
;
A
#
# COMPACT_ATOMS: atom_id res chain seq x y z
N MET A 1 4.94 -32.80 -3.22
CA MET A 1 5.25 -31.60 -4.04
C MET A 1 6.58 -31.00 -3.56
N VAL A 2 7.44 -30.49 -4.46
CA VAL A 2 8.64 -29.73 -4.04
C VAL A 2 8.21 -28.29 -3.76
N GLU A 3 8.14 -27.92 -2.49
CA GLU A 3 7.77 -26.56 -2.07
C GLU A 3 8.89 -25.54 -2.37
N GLY A 4 8.50 -24.30 -2.70
CA GLY A 4 9.41 -23.17 -2.90
C GLY A 4 9.50 -22.65 -4.34
N ASN A 5 9.63 -21.32 -4.48
CA ASN A 5 9.74 -20.62 -5.76
C ASN A 5 11.14 -20.82 -6.39
N PRO A 6 11.22 -21.10 -7.72
CA PRO A 6 12.50 -21.28 -8.37
C PRO A 6 13.21 -19.94 -8.50
N VAL A 7 14.53 -19.91 -8.31
CA VAL A 7 15.31 -18.67 -8.47
C VAL A 7 15.27 -18.17 -9.93
N VAL A 8 15.23 -19.11 -10.88
CA VAL A 8 15.04 -18.83 -12.31
C VAL A 8 14.09 -19.86 -12.93
N TRP A 9 13.13 -19.34 -13.69
CA TRP A 9 12.24 -20.11 -14.55
C TRP A 9 12.79 -20.14 -15.98
N VAL A 10 13.15 -21.33 -16.46
CA VAL A 10 13.61 -21.59 -17.82
C VAL A 10 12.42 -22.03 -18.65
N LYS A 11 11.96 -21.16 -19.55
CA LYS A 11 10.84 -21.43 -20.45
C LYS A 11 11.20 -22.50 -21.49
N LYS A 12 10.19 -23.23 -21.98
CA LYS A 12 10.26 -24.24 -23.06
C LYS A 12 10.76 -23.66 -24.40
N ARG A 13 12.04 -23.31 -24.47
CA ARG A 13 12.73 -22.76 -25.64
C ARG A 13 14.09 -23.45 -25.80
N PRO A 14 14.25 -24.35 -26.79
CA PRO A 14 15.51 -25.03 -27.04
C PRO A 14 16.64 -24.02 -27.24
N GLY A 15 17.80 -24.30 -26.64
CA GLY A 15 18.99 -23.46 -26.79
C GLY A 15 18.89 -22.07 -26.16
N ALA A 16 17.90 -21.76 -25.32
CA ALA A 16 17.76 -20.46 -24.65
C ALA A 16 18.85 -20.16 -23.61
N TYR A 17 19.56 -21.18 -23.15
CA TYR A 17 20.65 -21.10 -22.18
C TYR A 17 21.80 -22.00 -22.64
N ARG A 18 23.02 -21.66 -22.21
CA ARG A 18 24.23 -22.46 -22.44
C ARG A 18 25.14 -22.42 -21.22
N MET A 19 25.95 -23.46 -21.06
CA MET A 19 27.05 -23.45 -20.09
C MET A 19 28.31 -22.86 -20.75
N VAL A 20 29.03 -22.03 -19.99
CA VAL A 20 30.31 -21.45 -20.37
C VAL A 20 31.29 -21.67 -19.24
N SER A 21 32.40 -22.33 -19.53
CA SER A 21 33.52 -22.48 -18.60
C SER A 21 34.61 -21.50 -18.99
N ASP A 22 35.02 -20.63 -18.07
CA ASP A 22 36.19 -19.78 -18.24
C ASP A 22 37.03 -19.72 -16.96
N GLN A 23 38.06 -18.88 -16.96
CA GLN A 23 38.97 -18.70 -15.82
C GLN A 23 38.28 -18.29 -14.51
N HIS A 24 37.01 -17.89 -14.53
CA HIS A 24 36.21 -17.50 -13.36
C HIS A 24 35.21 -18.59 -12.94
N GLY A 25 35.34 -19.81 -13.47
CA GLY A 25 34.48 -20.95 -13.16
C GLY A 25 33.47 -21.28 -14.26
N THR A 26 32.63 -22.27 -13.99
CA THR A 26 31.58 -22.72 -14.89
C THR A 26 30.30 -21.94 -14.62
N ARG A 27 29.71 -21.35 -15.67
CA ARG A 27 28.51 -20.53 -15.56
C ARG A 27 27.40 -20.84 -16.55
N LEU A 28 26.16 -20.75 -16.08
CA LEU A 28 24.96 -20.80 -16.92
C LEU A 28 24.59 -19.39 -17.39
N GLU A 29 24.48 -19.17 -18.71
CA GLU A 29 24.12 -17.87 -19.29
C GLU A 29 23.03 -17.97 -20.39
N PRO A 30 22.15 -16.96 -20.53
CA PRO A 30 21.14 -16.93 -21.58
C PRO A 30 21.75 -16.64 -22.96
N SER A 31 21.34 -17.39 -23.98
CA SER A 31 21.91 -17.41 -25.35
C SER A 31 21.48 -16.25 -26.27
N LYS A 32 20.77 -15.24 -25.76
CA LYS A 32 20.18 -14.18 -26.60
C LYS A 32 21.20 -13.26 -27.29
N SER A 33 20.79 -12.78 -28.48
CA SER A 33 21.41 -11.75 -29.33
C SER A 33 21.89 -10.51 -28.55
N MET A 34 23.16 -10.13 -28.81
CA MET A 34 23.82 -8.95 -28.24
C MET A 34 23.18 -7.62 -28.69
N ALA A 35 22.56 -7.56 -29.86
CA ALA A 35 22.13 -6.30 -30.49
C ALA A 35 21.03 -5.55 -29.73
N LEU A 36 19.97 -6.24 -29.28
CA LEU A 36 18.89 -5.61 -28.51
C LEU A 36 19.36 -5.08 -27.14
N ARG A 37 20.38 -5.73 -26.55
CA ARG A 37 20.95 -5.30 -25.26
C ARG A 37 21.74 -4.01 -25.39
N VAL A 38 22.51 -3.86 -26.46
CA VAL A 38 23.28 -2.63 -26.71
C VAL A 38 22.35 -1.44 -26.90
N VAL A 39 21.30 -1.58 -27.71
CA VAL A 39 20.31 -0.49 -27.90
C VAL A 39 19.63 -0.12 -26.59
N GLY A 40 19.19 -1.11 -25.80
CA GLY A 40 18.58 -0.85 -24.49
C GLY A 40 19.53 -0.17 -23.51
N THR A 41 20.77 -0.63 -23.41
CA THR A 41 21.78 0.00 -22.54
C THR A 41 22.05 1.45 -22.96
N VAL A 42 22.23 1.73 -24.25
CA VAL A 42 22.45 3.11 -24.75
C VAL A 42 21.25 3.99 -24.42
N PHE A 43 20.03 3.51 -24.67
CA PHE A 43 18.81 4.25 -24.36
C PHE A 43 18.74 4.62 -22.87
N PHE A 44 18.93 3.65 -21.96
CA PHE A 44 18.87 3.92 -20.52
C PHE A 44 20.00 4.81 -20.02
N LEU A 45 21.20 4.75 -20.62
CA LEU A 45 22.29 5.67 -20.31
C LEU A 45 21.99 7.10 -20.76
N VAL A 46 21.36 7.28 -21.94
CA VAL A 46 20.90 8.59 -22.40
C VAL A 46 19.85 9.16 -21.45
N MET A 47 18.85 8.35 -21.06
CA MET A 47 17.83 8.77 -20.09
C MET A 47 18.43 9.16 -18.74
N ALA A 48 19.36 8.35 -18.20
CA ALA A 48 20.08 8.68 -16.98
C ALA A 48 20.89 9.99 -17.10
N SER A 49 21.49 10.24 -18.27
CA SER A 49 22.25 11.47 -18.52
C SER A 49 21.34 12.70 -18.53
N ILE A 50 20.18 12.60 -19.18
CA ILE A 50 19.17 13.67 -19.21
C ILE A 50 18.69 14.00 -17.80
N THR A 51 18.30 12.99 -17.00
CA THR A 51 17.80 13.23 -15.64
C THR A 51 18.89 13.74 -14.70
N THR A 52 20.15 13.35 -14.91
CA THR A 52 21.30 13.90 -14.17
C THR A 52 21.49 15.38 -14.50
N LEU A 53 21.48 15.75 -15.79
CA LEU A 53 21.60 17.15 -16.22
C LEU A 53 20.45 18.00 -15.69
N PHE A 54 19.23 17.48 -15.71
CA PHE A 54 18.06 18.14 -15.16
C PHE A 54 18.19 18.37 -13.65
N SER A 55 18.66 17.38 -12.90
CA SER A 55 18.90 17.48 -11.45
C SER A 55 20.00 18.49 -11.12
N LEU A 56 21.04 18.57 -11.96
CA LEU A 56 22.09 19.58 -11.83
C LEU A 56 21.56 20.99 -12.10
N GLY A 57 20.64 21.13 -13.04
CA GLY A 57 19.91 22.38 -13.31
C GLY A 57 19.17 22.87 -12.07
N ILE A 58 18.29 22.04 -11.50
CA ILE A 58 17.53 22.33 -10.27
C ILE A 58 18.48 22.72 -9.12
N TYR A 59 19.57 21.97 -8.93
CA TYR A 59 20.50 22.26 -7.85
C TYR A 59 21.20 23.61 -8.01
N ASN A 60 21.60 23.96 -9.24
CA ASN A 60 22.26 25.23 -9.51
C ASN A 60 21.29 26.41 -9.37
N GLU A 61 20.06 26.26 -9.84
CA GLU A 61 18.99 27.25 -9.73
C GLU A 61 18.66 27.54 -8.25
N ALA A 62 18.52 26.49 -7.45
CA ALA A 62 18.33 26.62 -6.01
C ALA A 62 19.52 27.25 -5.25
N GLN A 63 20.72 27.30 -5.85
CA GLN A 63 21.86 28.02 -5.28
C GLN A 63 21.96 29.47 -5.74
N SER A 64 21.25 29.84 -6.81
CA SER A 64 21.25 31.20 -7.36
C SER A 64 20.12 32.08 -6.83
N VAL A 65 19.30 31.59 -5.91
CA VAL A 65 18.31 32.41 -5.21
C VAL A 65 19.05 33.33 -4.22
N ASP A 66 19.48 34.48 -4.71
CA ASP A 66 19.70 35.66 -3.87
C ASP A 66 18.36 36.04 -3.20
N GLU A 67 18.40 36.67 -2.02
CA GLU A 67 17.20 37.15 -1.31
C GLU A 67 16.23 37.82 -2.29
N PRO A 68 14.93 37.46 -2.27
CA PRO A 68 13.98 37.98 -3.24
C PRO A 68 13.93 39.50 -3.14
N SER A 69 14.39 40.17 -4.19
CA SER A 69 14.54 41.64 -4.25
C SER A 69 13.19 42.34 -4.52
N VAL A 70 12.08 41.74 -4.12
CA VAL A 70 10.75 42.27 -4.40
C VAL A 70 10.47 43.38 -3.41
N SER A 71 10.53 44.62 -3.88
CA SER A 71 10.27 45.81 -3.07
C SER A 71 8.95 46.46 -3.46
N GLY A 72 8.16 46.87 -2.48
CA GLY A 72 6.91 47.61 -2.66
C GLY A 72 5.64 46.78 -2.50
N CYS A 73 4.52 47.49 -2.39
CA CYS A 73 3.17 46.91 -2.36
C CYS A 73 2.80 46.24 -3.69
N TRP A 74 1.70 45.48 -3.70
CA TRP A 74 1.11 44.97 -4.94
C TRP A 74 0.70 46.13 -5.88
N ASP A 75 0.62 45.86 -7.19
CA ASP A 75 0.30 46.88 -8.20
C ASP A 75 -1.09 47.52 -8.01
N TRP A 76 -2.01 46.84 -7.32
CA TRP A 76 -3.34 47.35 -6.99
C TRP A 76 -3.40 48.04 -5.62
N GLN A 77 -2.34 47.96 -4.82
CA GLN A 77 -2.25 48.58 -3.50
C GLN A 77 -1.50 49.92 -3.55
N THR A 78 -1.84 50.79 -2.60
CA THR A 78 -1.18 52.07 -2.39
C THR A 78 -0.30 52.01 -1.14
N GLU A 79 0.96 52.41 -1.27
CA GLU A 79 1.85 52.59 -0.12
C GLU A 79 1.43 53.83 0.68
N ILE A 80 1.23 53.67 1.98
CA ILE A 80 0.82 54.74 2.90
C ILE A 80 1.70 54.74 4.15
N ILE A 81 1.96 55.93 4.70
CA ILE A 81 2.69 56.12 5.95
C ILE A 81 1.72 56.75 6.96
N LEU A 82 1.61 56.15 8.14
CA LEU A 82 0.74 56.60 9.22
C LEU A 82 1.62 56.90 10.44
N GLY A 83 1.63 58.16 10.89
CA GLY A 83 2.56 58.61 11.92
C GLY A 83 4.03 58.48 11.47
N ALA A 84 4.89 58.01 12.37
CA ALA A 84 6.28 57.67 12.09
C ALA A 84 6.54 56.16 11.93
N ASN A 85 5.49 55.37 11.70
CA ASN A 85 5.59 53.92 11.50
C ASN A 85 6.23 53.53 10.16
N PRO A 86 6.73 52.29 10.02
CA PRO A 86 7.07 51.73 8.72
C PRO A 86 5.89 51.80 7.73
N PRO A 87 6.15 51.84 6.41
CA PRO A 87 5.07 51.93 5.42
C PRO A 87 4.13 50.73 5.47
N TYR A 88 2.86 50.99 5.18
CA TYR A 88 1.83 49.98 4.98
C TYR A 88 1.35 49.99 3.54
N CYS A 89 0.70 48.91 3.13
CA CYS A 89 0.01 48.75 1.87
C CYS A 89 -1.49 48.76 2.11
N PHE A 90 -2.17 49.66 1.41
CA PHE A 90 -3.61 49.88 1.47
C PHE A 90 -4.27 49.45 0.15
N ASP A 91 -5.32 48.64 0.23
CA ASP A 91 -6.04 48.18 -0.97
C ASP A 91 -7.28 49.04 -1.24
N TRP A 92 -8.30 48.92 -0.39
CA TRP A 92 -9.54 49.70 -0.49
C TRP A 92 -10.22 49.91 0.87
N THR A 93 -11.23 50.78 0.90
CA THR A 93 -12.12 50.98 2.07
C THR A 93 -13.37 50.12 1.89
N TYR A 94 -13.68 49.31 2.89
CA TYR A 94 -14.97 48.63 2.98
C TYR A 94 -15.99 49.61 3.57
N SER A 95 -17.17 49.68 2.97
CA SER A 95 -18.23 50.58 3.42
C SER A 95 -19.56 49.83 3.50
N GLY A 96 -20.28 50.00 4.60
CA GLY A 96 -21.64 49.47 4.81
C GLY A 96 -22.62 50.60 5.14
N ALA A 97 -23.87 50.48 4.71
CA ALA A 97 -24.89 51.45 5.05
C ALA A 97 -25.38 51.28 6.50
N ILE A 98 -25.54 52.39 7.21
CA ILE A 98 -26.23 52.46 8.51
C ILE A 98 -27.65 52.94 8.23
N TYR A 99 -28.64 52.16 8.66
CA TYR A 99 -30.06 52.44 8.44
C TYR A 99 -30.69 53.18 9.62
N SER A 100 -30.22 52.90 10.84
CA SER A 100 -30.67 53.59 12.05
C SER A 100 -29.59 53.52 13.11
N LEU A 101 -29.41 54.62 13.84
CA LEU A 101 -28.59 54.69 15.03
C LEU A 101 -29.41 55.27 16.17
N GLU A 102 -29.58 54.47 17.22
CA GLU A 102 -30.31 54.86 18.42
C GLU A 102 -29.35 54.82 19.61
N VAL A 103 -29.50 55.76 20.53
CA VAL A 103 -28.67 55.88 21.73
C VAL A 103 -29.53 55.81 22.98
N SER A 104 -28.96 55.32 24.06
CA SER A 104 -29.59 55.31 25.39
C SER A 104 -28.85 56.22 26.37
N GLU A 105 -29.54 56.70 27.40
CA GLU A 105 -28.97 57.54 28.45
C GLU A 105 -27.86 56.84 29.26
N ASP A 106 -27.82 55.49 29.26
CA ASP A 106 -26.85 54.66 29.98
C ASP A 106 -25.63 54.24 29.12
N GLN A 107 -25.29 55.05 28.09
CA GLN A 107 -24.13 54.85 27.21
C GLN A 107 -24.18 53.56 26.36
N HIS A 108 -25.38 53.19 25.91
CA HIS A 108 -25.58 52.13 24.91
C HIS A 108 -25.96 52.71 23.55
N ILE A 109 -25.57 52.00 22.51
CA ILE A 109 -25.90 52.27 21.12
C ILE A 109 -26.58 51.03 20.55
N ARG A 110 -27.69 51.23 19.86
CA ARG A 110 -28.32 50.25 18.99
C ARG A 110 -28.19 50.73 17.56
N GLU A 111 -27.43 49.98 16.78
CA GLU A 111 -27.15 50.28 15.38
C GLU A 111 -27.78 49.21 14.50
N THR A 112 -28.55 49.62 13.50
CA THR A 112 -28.98 48.72 12.42
C THR A 112 -28.23 49.08 11.15
N SER A 113 -27.42 48.15 10.66
CA SER A 113 -26.57 48.35 9.49
C SER A 113 -26.65 47.17 8.52
N GLU A 114 -26.13 47.38 7.32
CA GLU A 114 -25.98 46.32 6.32
C GLU A 114 -24.85 45.38 6.72
N ASN A 115 -25.17 44.09 6.82
CA ASN A 115 -24.18 43.05 7.04
C ASN A 115 -23.40 42.83 5.73
N TRP A 116 -22.12 43.17 5.75
CA TRP A 116 -21.25 43.12 4.56
C TRP A 116 -20.99 41.70 4.04
N GLU A 117 -21.11 40.65 4.88
CA GLU A 117 -20.93 39.25 4.46
C GLU A 117 -22.17 38.68 3.76
N THR A 118 -23.36 39.08 4.20
CA THR A 118 -24.63 38.46 3.79
C THR A 118 -25.53 39.38 2.96
N GLY A 119 -25.25 40.68 2.92
CA GLY A 119 -26.13 41.71 2.33
C GLY A 119 -27.47 41.88 3.07
N GLY A 120 -27.62 41.24 4.23
CA GLY A 120 -28.79 41.37 5.10
C GLY A 120 -28.73 42.62 5.98
N THR A 121 -29.80 42.87 6.73
CA THR A 121 -29.78 43.84 7.83
C THR A 121 -29.40 43.13 9.12
N TRP A 122 -28.51 43.76 9.90
CA TRP A 122 -28.09 43.28 11.20
C TRP A 122 -28.26 44.41 12.21
N THR A 123 -28.72 44.09 13.42
CA THR A 123 -28.83 45.04 14.52
C THR A 123 -27.85 44.65 15.61
N ALA A 124 -26.93 45.55 15.93
CA ALA A 124 -25.98 45.39 17.02
C ALA A 124 -26.35 46.31 18.18
N GLU A 125 -26.30 45.79 19.40
CA GLU A 125 -26.34 46.58 20.63
C GLU A 125 -24.97 46.51 21.30
N TYR A 126 -24.42 47.67 21.62
CA TYR A 126 -23.13 47.77 22.29
C TYR A 126 -23.09 48.91 23.27
N ARG A 127 -22.30 48.72 24.33
CA ARG A 127 -22.00 49.75 25.34
C ARG A 127 -20.71 50.45 24.98
N TRP A 128 -20.57 51.72 25.37
CA TRP A 128 -19.32 52.43 25.20
C TRP A 128 -18.89 53.23 26.43
N GLU A 129 -17.59 53.42 26.59
CA GLU A 129 -17.00 54.29 27.62
C GLU A 129 -15.66 54.88 27.17
N ASP A 130 -15.42 56.15 27.52
CA ASP A 130 -14.12 56.80 27.34
C ASP A 130 -13.19 56.46 28.51
N VAL A 131 -12.02 55.89 28.21
CA VAL A 131 -11.02 55.48 29.20
C VAL A 131 -9.63 55.91 28.73
N ASP A 132 -8.99 56.79 29.48
CA ASP A 132 -7.60 57.23 29.27
C ASP A 132 -7.26 57.61 27.82
N GLY A 133 -8.15 58.37 27.17
CA GLY A 133 -7.98 58.83 25.78
C GLY A 133 -8.24 57.75 24.72
N SER A 134 -8.66 56.56 25.13
CA SER A 134 -9.23 55.50 24.29
C SER A 134 -10.74 55.43 24.49
N VAL A 135 -11.42 54.70 23.61
CA VAL A 135 -12.83 54.36 23.70
C VAL A 135 -12.95 52.85 23.75
N VAL A 136 -13.73 52.34 24.68
CA VAL A 136 -14.01 50.91 24.77
C VAL A 136 -15.42 50.65 24.30
N TYR A 137 -15.58 49.78 23.30
CA TYR A 137 -16.88 49.26 22.88
C TYR A 137 -17.07 47.84 23.39
N GLY A 138 -18.18 47.60 24.07
CA GLY A 138 -18.63 46.30 24.54
C GLY A 138 -19.77 45.78 23.68
N PHE A 139 -19.50 44.84 22.80
CA PHE A 139 -20.53 44.19 22.00
C PHE A 139 -21.19 43.07 22.82
N ASN A 140 -22.52 42.95 22.72
CA ASN A 140 -23.24 41.86 23.37
C ASN A 140 -23.02 40.55 22.59
N GLU A 141 -22.11 39.71 23.08
CA GLU A 141 -21.87 38.36 22.56
C GLU A 141 -22.19 37.33 23.66
N ASP A 142 -23.10 36.40 23.36
CA ASP A 142 -23.53 35.33 24.28
C ASP A 142 -23.98 35.81 25.68
N GLY A 143 -24.53 37.04 25.76
CA GLY A 143 -25.02 37.63 27.01
C GLY A 143 -23.92 38.23 27.91
N GLN A 144 -22.73 38.45 27.37
CA GLN A 144 -21.62 39.17 28.02
C GLN A 144 -21.10 40.29 27.11
N TYR A 145 -20.46 41.30 27.70
CA TYR A 145 -19.78 42.35 26.92
C TYR A 145 -18.39 41.89 26.47
N ASP A 146 -18.22 41.64 25.17
CA ASP A 146 -16.90 41.51 24.56
C ASP A 146 -16.34 42.89 24.20
N CYS A 147 -15.18 43.21 24.75
CA CYS A 147 -14.65 44.57 24.76
C CYS A 147 -13.52 44.79 23.77
N VAL A 148 -13.69 45.79 22.91
CA VAL A 148 -12.68 46.25 21.96
C VAL A 148 -12.24 47.65 22.35
N ARG A 149 -10.92 47.83 22.49
CA ARG A 149 -10.31 49.14 22.67
C ARG A 149 -10.06 49.79 21.32
N LEU A 150 -10.53 51.02 21.16
CA LEU A 150 -10.30 51.86 20.01
C LEU A 150 -9.64 53.18 20.42
N ILE A 151 -8.77 53.74 19.57
CA ILE A 151 -8.12 55.02 19.82
C ILE A 151 -8.51 55.98 18.68
N PRO A 152 -9.14 57.14 18.98
CA PRO A 152 -9.48 58.10 17.95
C PRO A 152 -8.24 58.71 17.30
N GLU A 153 -8.29 59.00 16.01
CA GLU A 153 -7.15 59.52 15.25
C GLU A 153 -6.58 60.80 15.85
N PHE A 154 -7.42 61.65 16.43
CA PHE A 154 -7.01 62.90 17.05
C PHE A 154 -6.31 62.73 18.40
N ALA A 155 -6.34 61.53 18.99
CA ALA A 155 -5.59 61.24 20.22
C ALA A 155 -4.12 60.93 19.96
N PHE A 156 -3.74 60.67 18.70
CA PHE A 156 -2.35 60.46 18.31
C PHE A 156 -1.61 61.79 18.04
N GLU A 157 -0.34 61.86 18.42
CA GLU A 157 0.59 62.91 17.97
C GLU A 157 0.92 62.71 16.47
N GLU A 158 1.39 63.74 15.77
CA GLU A 158 1.64 63.64 14.31
C GLU A 158 2.67 62.56 13.93
N ASP A 159 3.62 62.26 14.81
CA ASP A 159 4.72 61.30 14.63
C ASP A 159 4.61 60.05 15.50
N TRP A 160 3.38 59.68 15.89
CA TRP A 160 3.12 58.48 16.67
C TRP A 160 3.69 57.20 16.04
N VAL A 161 4.09 56.26 16.88
CA VAL A 161 4.49 54.89 16.50
C VAL A 161 3.65 53.84 17.24
N LEU A 162 3.58 52.62 16.73
CA LEU A 162 2.84 51.53 17.38
C LEU A 162 3.30 51.27 18.81
N GLU A 163 4.59 51.47 19.11
CA GLU A 163 5.13 51.32 20.45
C GLU A 163 4.57 52.33 21.46
N ASP A 164 4.00 53.45 21.01
CA ASP A 164 3.35 54.43 21.87
C ASP A 164 1.98 53.94 22.38
N ILE A 165 1.42 52.90 21.77
CA ILE A 165 0.16 52.28 22.19
C ILE A 165 0.45 51.38 23.40
N ASP A 166 0.26 51.93 24.60
CA ASP A 166 0.60 51.27 25.86
C ASP A 166 -0.09 49.90 26.05
N ARG A 167 0.69 48.92 26.53
CA ARG A 167 0.27 47.56 26.87
C ARG A 167 -0.42 47.47 28.25
N SER A 168 -0.31 48.48 29.10
CA SER A 168 -0.97 48.52 30.43
C SER A 168 -2.33 49.24 30.44
N PHE A 169 -3.19 48.94 29.47
CA PHE A 169 -4.56 49.47 29.45
C PHE A 169 -5.48 48.67 30.41
N GLU A 170 -6.18 49.38 31.29
CA GLU A 170 -7.21 48.80 32.16
C GLU A 170 -8.59 48.98 31.51
N PHE A 171 -9.26 47.87 31.21
CA PHE A 171 -10.62 47.90 30.68
C PHE A 171 -11.63 48.31 31.77
N PRO A 172 -12.76 48.94 31.40
CA PRO A 172 -13.87 49.20 32.32
C PRO A 172 -14.32 47.95 33.09
N ASP A 173 -14.79 48.16 34.32
CA ASP A 173 -15.24 47.07 35.22
C ASP A 173 -16.40 46.23 34.65
N TRP A 174 -17.12 46.74 33.65
CA TRP A 174 -18.22 46.03 32.99
C TRP A 174 -17.77 45.13 31.83
N CYS A 175 -16.52 45.22 31.38
CA CYS A 175 -16.00 44.34 30.34
C CYS A 175 -15.96 42.88 30.82
N GLY A 176 -16.49 41.97 29.99
CA GLY A 176 -16.65 40.54 30.34
C GLY A 176 -17.74 40.25 31.38
N THR A 177 -18.49 41.26 31.84
CA THR A 177 -19.65 41.05 32.70
C THR A 177 -20.90 40.72 31.88
N SER A 178 -21.90 40.10 32.53
CA SER A 178 -23.18 39.83 31.90
C SER A 178 -23.95 41.10 31.57
N VAL A 179 -24.62 41.10 30.42
CA VAL A 179 -25.49 42.21 30.00
C VAL A 179 -26.74 42.23 30.90
N GLU A 180 -26.98 43.36 31.57
CA GLU A 180 -28.14 43.56 32.45
C GLU A 180 -29.04 44.70 31.94
N GLY A 181 -30.34 44.62 32.23
CA GLY A 181 -31.29 45.73 32.00
C GLY A 181 -31.73 45.96 30.55
N GLU A 182 -31.47 45.02 29.65
CA GLU A 182 -31.78 45.14 28.21
C GLU A 182 -33.28 45.36 27.93
N GLU A 183 -34.17 44.69 28.68
CA GLU A 183 -35.63 44.80 28.51
C GLU A 183 -36.22 46.16 28.96
N ASP A 184 -35.54 46.86 29.86
CA ASP A 184 -35.99 48.14 30.43
C ASP A 184 -35.31 49.35 29.77
N ARG A 185 -34.38 49.12 28.82
CA ARG A 185 -33.59 50.18 28.18
C ARG A 185 -34.40 50.93 27.12
N VAL A 186 -34.42 52.26 27.24
CA VAL A 186 -35.07 53.15 26.29
C VAL A 186 -34.02 53.68 25.32
N PHE A 187 -34.29 53.55 24.03
CA PHE A 187 -33.47 54.04 22.94
C PHE A 187 -34.20 55.18 22.21
N GLU A 188 -33.46 56.23 21.87
CA GLU A 188 -33.94 57.35 21.07
C GLU A 188 -33.00 57.57 19.88
N GLU A 189 -33.52 58.11 18.77
CA GLU A 189 -32.71 58.48 17.61
C GLU A 189 -31.58 59.42 18.02
N GLY A 190 -30.34 59.09 17.66
CA GLY A 190 -29.16 59.81 18.09
C GLY A 190 -28.01 59.70 17.10
N ALA A 191 -26.84 60.19 17.51
CA ALA A 191 -25.62 60.13 16.74
C ALA A 191 -24.57 59.31 17.49
N HIS A 192 -23.65 58.72 16.73
CA HIS A 192 -22.51 58.03 17.31
C HIS A 192 -21.63 59.04 18.10
N PRO A 193 -21.10 58.68 19.29
CA PRO A 193 -20.28 59.59 20.12
C PRO A 193 -19.01 60.07 19.40
N TYR A 194 -18.53 59.28 18.44
CA TYR A 194 -17.39 59.56 17.58
C TYR A 194 -17.84 59.60 16.11
N ASP A 195 -18.64 60.60 15.75
CA ASP A 195 -19.13 60.80 14.38
C ASP A 195 -18.01 61.34 13.47
N ASP A 196 -17.85 60.70 12.31
CA ASP A 196 -16.85 61.03 11.28
C ASP A 196 -15.38 61.07 11.77
N VAL A 197 -15.05 60.25 12.78
CA VAL A 197 -13.68 60.09 13.32
C VAL A 197 -13.14 58.70 13.00
N TRP A 198 -11.93 58.62 12.43
CA TRP A 198 -11.23 57.33 12.32
C TRP A 198 -10.75 56.86 13.69
N MET A 199 -11.03 55.60 13.97
CA MET A 199 -10.72 54.92 15.23
C MET A 199 -9.79 53.75 14.92
N TYR A 200 -8.62 53.72 15.55
CA TYR A 200 -7.64 52.64 15.41
C TYR A 200 -7.92 51.52 16.40
N ALA A 201 -8.02 50.29 15.92
CA ALA A 201 -8.27 49.14 16.78
C ALA A 201 -7.00 48.76 17.55
N ALA A 202 -7.03 48.93 18.87
CA ALA A 202 -5.87 48.80 19.77
C ALA A 202 -6.01 47.58 20.70
N TYR A 203 -6.39 46.43 20.14
CA TYR A 203 -6.62 45.20 20.90
C TYR A 203 -5.38 44.29 20.99
N ASP A 204 -4.47 44.35 20.02
CA ASP A 204 -3.24 43.54 19.98
C ASP A 204 -2.11 44.30 19.26
N VAL A 205 -1.24 44.95 20.03
CA VAL A 205 -0.12 45.74 19.51
C VAL A 205 0.85 44.90 18.68
N ASP A 206 1.04 43.62 19.02
CA ASP A 206 1.91 42.73 18.26
C ASP A 206 1.29 42.45 16.88
N ARG A 207 -0.02 42.23 16.82
CA ARG A 207 -0.75 42.08 15.55
C ARG A 207 -0.78 43.37 14.73
N MET A 208 -0.82 44.54 15.37
CA MET A 208 -0.80 45.84 14.69
C MET A 208 0.49 46.11 13.89
N SER A 209 1.60 45.46 14.28
CA SER A 209 2.84 45.49 13.51
C SER A 209 2.73 44.83 12.13
N SER A 210 1.71 43.97 11.95
CA SER A 210 1.42 43.26 10.71
C SER A 210 0.17 43.80 10.01
N PHE A 211 -0.88 44.12 10.79
CA PHE A 211 -2.18 44.56 10.31
C PHE A 211 -2.76 45.66 11.20
N LEU A 212 -2.93 46.85 10.65
CA LEU A 212 -3.55 47.96 11.36
C LEU A 212 -4.97 48.19 10.85
N SER A 213 -5.96 47.86 11.69
CA SER A 213 -7.37 48.02 11.39
C SER A 213 -7.88 49.37 11.89
N VAL A 214 -8.61 50.08 11.04
CA VAL A 214 -9.27 51.35 11.40
C VAL A 214 -10.73 51.34 10.95
N GLN A 215 -11.57 51.95 11.76
CA GLN A 215 -13.00 52.10 11.46
C GLN A 215 -13.45 53.53 11.65
N LYS A 216 -14.49 53.93 10.92
CA LYS A 216 -15.14 55.23 11.05
C LYS A 216 -16.64 55.06 10.89
N ILE A 217 -17.39 55.71 11.76
CA ILE A 217 -18.84 55.66 11.79
C ILE A 217 -19.36 57.06 11.51
N THR A 218 -20.25 57.19 10.53
CA THR A 218 -21.04 58.39 10.26
C THR A 218 -22.52 58.10 10.47
N GLU A 219 -23.38 59.12 10.37
CA GLU A 219 -24.84 58.97 10.47
C GLU A 219 -25.43 57.87 9.57
N ASP A 220 -24.90 57.70 8.35
CA ASP A 220 -25.44 56.82 7.31
C ASP A 220 -24.47 55.72 6.86
N ARG A 221 -23.25 55.67 7.40
CA ARG A 221 -22.20 54.79 6.87
C ARG A 221 -21.22 54.30 7.93
N TYR A 222 -20.87 53.02 7.83
CA TYR A 222 -19.74 52.41 8.49
C TYR A 222 -18.61 52.23 7.46
N ASP A 223 -17.44 52.77 7.72
CA ASP A 223 -16.24 52.61 6.89
C ASP A 223 -15.17 51.83 7.67
N PHE A 224 -14.51 50.87 7.01
CA PHE A 224 -13.46 50.03 7.57
C PHE A 224 -12.27 49.93 6.61
N ARG A 225 -11.05 49.97 7.14
CA ARG A 225 -9.81 49.77 6.39
C ARG A 225 -8.86 48.88 7.17
N ASP A 226 -8.19 48.01 6.44
CA ASP A 226 -7.03 47.28 6.92
C ASP A 226 -5.79 47.75 6.16
N TYR A 227 -4.76 48.12 6.92
CA TYR A 227 -3.43 48.42 6.39
C TYR A 227 -2.50 47.25 6.71
N MET A 228 -1.94 46.64 5.67
CA MET A 228 -1.00 45.53 5.82
C MET A 228 0.42 46.06 5.83
N ALA A 229 1.29 45.63 6.74
CA ALA A 229 2.67 46.08 6.77
C ALA A 229 3.39 45.76 5.45
N LYS A 230 4.11 46.72 4.89
CA LYS A 230 4.80 46.53 3.60
C LYS A 230 5.76 45.34 3.61
N SER A 231 6.43 45.08 4.74
CA SER A 231 7.31 43.92 4.89
C SER A 231 6.59 42.58 4.75
N ILE A 232 5.33 42.50 5.19
CA ILE A 232 4.50 41.29 5.02
C ILE A 232 4.13 41.13 3.54
N VAL A 233 3.75 42.20 2.87
CA VAL A 233 3.46 42.16 1.42
C VAL A 233 4.70 41.76 0.62
N GLU A 234 5.86 42.33 0.93
CA GLU A 234 7.12 41.98 0.26
C GLU A 234 7.49 40.50 0.50
N GLN A 235 7.24 39.97 1.70
CA GLN A 235 7.42 38.55 1.99
C GLN A 235 6.44 37.67 1.19
N GLU A 236 5.15 38.00 1.18
CA GLU A 236 4.15 37.24 0.42
C GLU A 236 4.46 37.24 -1.08
N ARG A 237 4.89 38.39 -1.61
CA ARG A 237 5.30 38.51 -3.02
C ARG A 237 6.55 37.68 -3.33
N ALA A 238 7.52 37.70 -2.44
CA ALA A 238 8.70 36.87 -2.53
C ALA A 238 8.37 35.36 -2.54
N GLU A 239 7.43 34.93 -1.70
CA GLU A 239 6.95 33.56 -1.65
C GLU A 239 6.19 33.17 -2.94
N TRP A 240 5.32 34.06 -3.45
CA TRP A 240 4.59 33.86 -4.70
C TRP A 240 5.49 33.76 -5.93
N GLU A 241 6.51 34.63 -6.05
CA GLU A 241 7.46 34.57 -7.16
C GLU A 241 8.34 33.30 -7.09
N ALA A 242 8.57 32.76 -5.89
CA ALA A 242 9.33 31.52 -5.70
C ALA A 242 8.52 30.24 -6.01
N GLU A 243 7.18 30.29 -6.07
CA GLU A 243 6.35 29.12 -6.39
C GLU A 243 6.44 28.67 -7.85
N GLU A 244 6.92 29.53 -8.78
CA GLU A 244 7.10 29.15 -10.19
C GLU A 244 8.42 28.38 -10.48
N GLU A 245 9.37 28.33 -9.54
CA GLU A 245 10.64 27.60 -9.72
C GLU A 245 10.58 26.16 -9.19
N PHE A 246 11.17 25.21 -9.93
CA PHE A 246 11.29 23.82 -9.50
C PHE A 246 12.22 23.73 -8.28
N GLY A 247 11.68 23.90 -7.07
CA GLY A 247 12.46 23.88 -5.84
C GLY A 247 13.24 22.58 -5.61
N LEU A 248 14.19 22.62 -4.67
CA LEU A 248 15.02 21.46 -4.27
C LEU A 248 14.21 20.19 -3.96
N GLY A 249 12.93 20.33 -3.57
CA GLY A 249 12.01 19.21 -3.38
C GLY A 249 11.91 18.29 -4.60
N THR A 250 12.01 18.81 -5.84
CA THR A 250 11.93 18.00 -7.06
C THR A 250 13.08 17.00 -7.19
N LEU A 251 14.22 17.25 -6.54
CA LEU A 251 15.36 16.33 -6.51
C LEU A 251 15.02 14.97 -5.87
N CYS A 252 14.03 14.92 -4.98
CA CYS A 252 13.62 13.65 -4.35
C CYS A 252 13.01 12.66 -5.37
N PHE A 253 12.56 13.14 -6.53
CA PHE A 253 12.05 12.30 -7.62
C PHE A 253 13.11 12.03 -8.70
N THR A 254 13.87 13.06 -9.09
CA THR A 254 14.80 12.96 -10.22
C THR A 254 16.02 12.09 -9.92
N ILE A 255 16.53 12.11 -8.67
CA ILE A 255 17.67 11.26 -8.25
C ILE A 255 17.29 9.77 -8.27
N PRO A 256 16.18 9.32 -7.64
CA PRO A 256 15.75 7.92 -7.74
C PRO A 256 15.50 7.48 -9.19
N VAL A 257 14.87 8.32 -10.02
CA VAL A 257 14.64 8.00 -11.44
C VAL A 257 15.97 7.82 -12.19
N THR A 258 16.95 8.67 -11.92
CA THR A 258 18.31 8.52 -12.49
C THR A 258 18.93 7.18 -12.09
N LEU A 259 18.85 6.81 -10.81
CA LEU A 259 19.35 5.53 -10.32
C LEU A 259 18.63 4.36 -10.98
N LEU A 260 17.31 4.43 -11.15
CA LEU A 260 16.53 3.42 -11.86
C LEU A 260 17.01 3.23 -13.31
N PHE A 261 17.26 4.33 -14.03
CA PHE A 261 17.80 4.25 -15.38
C PHE A 261 19.21 3.66 -15.42
N LEU A 262 20.08 4.00 -14.46
CA LEU A 262 21.41 3.38 -14.36
C LEU A 262 21.31 1.87 -14.05
N PHE A 263 20.38 1.46 -13.19
CA PHE A 263 20.12 0.04 -12.93
C PHE A 263 19.54 -0.69 -14.14
N ALA A 264 18.69 -0.03 -14.92
CA ALA A 264 18.13 -0.56 -16.16
C ALA A 264 19.17 -0.62 -17.29
N ALA A 265 20.13 0.31 -17.31
CA ALA A 265 21.25 0.31 -18.25
C ALA A 265 22.17 -0.91 -18.05
N ASP A 266 22.28 -1.42 -16.82
CA ASP A 266 22.98 -2.66 -16.52
C ASP A 266 22.20 -3.89 -17.05
N GLN A 267 22.37 -4.15 -18.34
CA GLN A 267 21.80 -5.30 -19.06
C GLN A 267 22.74 -6.52 -19.03
N ARG A 268 23.78 -6.53 -18.19
CA ARG A 268 24.70 -7.67 -18.10
C ARG A 268 23.93 -8.94 -17.71
N PRO A 269 24.11 -10.07 -18.42
CA PRO A 269 23.36 -11.28 -18.14
C PRO A 269 23.64 -11.76 -16.71
N ARG A 270 22.59 -12.23 -16.02
CA ARG A 270 22.73 -12.92 -14.74
C ARG A 270 23.27 -14.32 -14.99
N VAL A 271 24.23 -14.72 -14.18
CA VAL A 271 24.94 -15.98 -14.28
C VAL A 271 24.99 -16.66 -12.92
N PHE A 272 24.94 -17.99 -12.92
CA PHE A 272 25.24 -18.82 -11.75
C PHE A 272 26.67 -19.30 -11.86
N VAL A 273 27.51 -18.98 -10.89
CA VAL A 273 28.89 -19.46 -10.81
C VAL A 273 28.93 -20.59 -9.79
N VAL A 274 29.36 -21.77 -10.23
CA VAL A 274 29.50 -22.95 -9.39
C VAL A 274 30.96 -23.10 -8.97
N ASP A 275 31.23 -23.05 -7.67
CA ASP A 275 32.55 -23.32 -7.10
C ASP A 275 32.48 -24.56 -6.20
N ARG A 276 33.03 -25.66 -6.71
CA ARG A 276 33.05 -26.95 -6.02
C ARG A 276 34.03 -26.97 -4.84
N GLN A 277 35.14 -26.26 -4.94
CA GLN A 277 36.16 -26.24 -3.90
C GLN A 277 35.68 -25.42 -2.70
N ALA A 278 35.09 -24.26 -2.97
CA ALA A 278 34.51 -23.40 -1.95
C ALA A 278 33.13 -23.86 -1.47
N LYS A 279 32.55 -24.92 -2.05
CA LYS A 279 31.19 -25.40 -1.76
C LYS A 279 30.13 -24.31 -1.90
N THR A 280 30.23 -23.47 -2.93
CA THR A 280 29.32 -22.33 -3.12
C THR A 280 28.70 -22.29 -4.50
N ILE A 281 27.51 -21.72 -4.56
CA ILE A 281 26.88 -21.27 -5.82
C ILE A 281 26.61 -19.78 -5.67
N THR A 282 27.07 -18.96 -6.61
CA THR A 282 26.85 -17.51 -6.60
C THR A 282 26.04 -17.06 -7.81
N ARG A 283 24.88 -16.45 -7.58
CA ARG A 283 24.13 -15.73 -8.61
C ARG A 283 24.58 -14.28 -8.64
N ARG A 284 25.11 -13.82 -9.77
CA ARG A 284 25.56 -12.42 -9.98
C ARG A 284 25.38 -11.99 -11.43
N ARG A 285 25.65 -10.72 -11.74
CA ARG A 285 25.80 -10.30 -13.15
C ARG A 285 27.19 -10.66 -13.67
N SER A 286 27.26 -11.03 -14.94
CA SER A 286 28.54 -11.30 -15.64
C SER A 286 29.42 -10.05 -15.70
N GLY A 287 30.72 -10.25 -15.89
CA GLY A 287 31.71 -9.17 -16.01
C GLY A 287 32.49 -8.86 -14.73
N ARG A 288 33.34 -7.84 -14.83
CA ARG A 288 34.32 -7.42 -13.80
C ARG A 288 33.75 -6.44 -12.76
N TYR A 289 32.72 -5.68 -13.10
CA TYR A 289 32.14 -4.68 -12.20
C TYR A 289 31.26 -5.31 -11.12
N PRO A 290 31.20 -4.70 -9.92
CA PRO A 290 30.31 -5.15 -8.84
C PRO A 290 28.86 -5.29 -9.29
N SER A 291 28.13 -6.20 -8.65
CA SER A 291 26.69 -6.35 -8.82
C SER A 291 26.12 -6.98 -7.56
N PHE A 292 24.86 -6.68 -7.24
CA PHE A 292 24.15 -7.46 -6.22
C PHE A 292 24.23 -8.95 -6.55
N SER A 293 24.76 -9.71 -5.61
CA SER A 293 24.94 -11.15 -5.72
C SER A 293 24.24 -11.85 -4.58
N ARG A 294 23.73 -13.05 -4.86
CA ARG A 294 23.25 -13.98 -3.84
C ARG A 294 24.15 -15.21 -3.86
N THR A 295 24.73 -15.54 -2.73
CA THR A 295 25.60 -16.70 -2.58
C THR A 295 24.94 -17.70 -1.66
N TRP A 296 24.86 -18.96 -2.10
CA TRP A 296 24.54 -20.10 -1.26
C TRP A 296 25.86 -20.77 -0.87
N SER A 297 26.19 -20.77 0.41
CA SER A 297 27.38 -21.41 0.99
C SER A 297 27.06 -22.80 1.54
N ASP A 298 28.08 -23.63 1.74
CA ASP A 298 27.95 -25.00 2.24
C ASP A 298 27.01 -25.89 1.41
N VAL A 299 27.09 -25.73 0.08
CA VAL A 299 26.29 -26.51 -0.87
C VAL A 299 26.76 -27.96 -0.88
N ASN A 300 25.85 -28.88 -0.61
CA ASN A 300 26.07 -30.30 -0.76
C ASN A 300 25.76 -30.72 -2.21
N PHE A 301 26.76 -30.59 -3.09
CA PHE A 301 26.62 -30.94 -4.50
C PHE A 301 26.16 -32.39 -4.70
N SER A 302 26.68 -33.36 -3.93
CA SER A 302 26.25 -34.77 -4.02
C SER A 302 24.79 -35.03 -3.69
N ALA A 303 24.13 -34.13 -2.95
CA ALA A 303 22.71 -34.23 -2.62
C ALA A 303 21.80 -33.42 -3.56
N THR A 304 22.36 -32.90 -4.66
CA THR A 304 21.58 -32.17 -5.67
C THR A 304 20.76 -33.15 -6.49
N THR A 305 19.47 -32.88 -6.63
CA THR A 305 18.53 -33.76 -7.34
C THR A 305 17.75 -33.00 -8.40
N VAL A 306 17.32 -33.74 -9.42
CA VAL A 306 16.39 -33.27 -10.44
C VAL A 306 15.07 -33.99 -10.22
N VAL A 307 14.02 -33.22 -9.97
CA VAL A 307 12.70 -33.75 -9.56
C VAL A 307 11.64 -33.26 -10.53
N ARG A 308 10.78 -34.17 -11.00
CA ARG A 308 9.60 -33.84 -11.80
C ARG A 308 8.63 -33.04 -10.94
N SER A 309 8.07 -31.98 -11.50
CA SER A 309 7.00 -31.22 -10.84
C SER A 309 6.10 -30.51 -11.83
N VAL A 310 4.85 -30.32 -11.44
CA VAL A 310 3.94 -29.38 -12.06
C VAL A 310 3.92 -28.11 -11.22
N ARG A 311 4.18 -26.96 -11.85
CA ARG A 311 4.09 -25.64 -11.19
C ARG A 311 2.88 -24.88 -11.70
N GLN A 312 2.11 -24.32 -10.78
CA GLN A 312 1.01 -23.42 -11.09
C GLN A 312 1.52 -21.99 -11.20
N GLN A 313 1.09 -21.29 -12.24
CA GLN A 313 1.28 -19.85 -12.38
C GLN A 313 -0.10 -19.19 -12.40
N HIS A 314 -0.33 -18.30 -11.44
CA HIS A 314 -1.51 -17.46 -11.41
C HIS A 314 -1.26 -16.20 -12.23
N HIS A 315 -2.24 -15.85 -13.06
CA HIS A 315 -2.23 -14.66 -13.87
C HIS A 315 -3.41 -13.78 -13.47
N SER A 316 -3.25 -12.47 -13.65
CA SER A 316 -4.32 -11.51 -13.53
C SER A 316 -4.21 -10.46 -14.63
N THR A 317 -5.33 -10.06 -15.21
CA THR A 317 -5.39 -8.78 -15.93
C THR A 317 -5.60 -7.64 -14.93
N PRO A 318 -5.05 -6.45 -15.19
CA PRO A 318 -5.41 -5.27 -14.41
C PRO A 318 -6.89 -4.96 -14.66
N ALA A 319 -7.63 -4.67 -13.58
CA ALA A 319 -9.00 -4.18 -13.69
C ALA A 319 -9.01 -2.84 -14.44
N THR A 320 -10.00 -2.66 -15.29
CA THR A 320 -10.27 -1.40 -16.00
C THR A 320 -11.62 -0.86 -15.55
N GLU A 321 -11.92 0.42 -15.79
CA GLU A 321 -13.21 1.03 -15.43
C GLU A 321 -14.40 0.24 -16.00
N ASP A 322 -14.21 -0.42 -17.15
CA ASP A 322 -15.27 -1.15 -17.86
C ASP A 322 -15.20 -2.67 -17.70
N SER A 323 -14.20 -3.24 -17.01
CA SER A 323 -14.08 -4.71 -16.87
C SER A 323 -13.32 -5.14 -15.61
N PRO A 324 -13.83 -6.13 -14.86
CA PRO A 324 -13.14 -6.68 -13.70
C PRO A 324 -11.83 -7.37 -14.10
N ALA A 325 -10.91 -7.48 -13.14
CA ALA A 325 -9.69 -8.27 -13.30
C ALA A 325 -10.05 -9.74 -13.58
N GLU A 326 -9.57 -10.28 -14.70
CA GLU A 326 -9.67 -11.70 -15.01
C GLU A 326 -8.52 -12.43 -14.34
N HIS A 327 -8.83 -13.53 -13.64
CA HIS A 327 -7.85 -14.40 -13.00
C HIS A 327 -7.89 -15.78 -13.63
N TRP A 328 -6.73 -16.30 -14.02
CA TRP A 328 -6.61 -17.67 -14.51
C TRP A 328 -5.31 -18.31 -14.04
N THR A 329 -5.31 -19.63 -13.95
CA THR A 329 -4.15 -20.41 -13.50
C THR A 329 -3.68 -21.31 -14.64
N THR A 330 -2.38 -21.29 -14.93
CA THR A 330 -1.76 -22.21 -15.89
C THR A 330 -0.87 -23.21 -15.19
N ASN A 331 -0.95 -24.47 -15.63
CA ASN A 331 -0.08 -25.55 -15.14
C ASN A 331 1.12 -25.71 -16.07
N HIS A 332 2.31 -25.74 -15.51
CA HIS A 332 3.56 -25.88 -16.23
C HIS A 332 4.31 -27.12 -15.77
N ASN A 333 4.42 -28.10 -16.65
CA ASN A 333 5.17 -29.33 -16.40
C ASN A 333 6.66 -29.09 -16.63
N GLY A 334 7.48 -29.50 -15.67
CA GLY A 334 8.91 -29.23 -15.72
C GLY A 334 9.75 -29.97 -14.68
N LEU A 335 11.04 -29.68 -14.69
CA LEU A 335 12.04 -30.28 -13.81
C LEU A 335 12.58 -29.22 -12.85
N ASN A 336 12.47 -29.49 -11.55
CA ASN A 336 13.14 -28.71 -10.52
C ASN A 336 14.55 -29.23 -10.32
N LEU A 337 15.54 -28.34 -10.36
CA LEU A 337 16.88 -28.62 -9.86
C LEU A 337 16.99 -28.10 -8.43
N VAL A 338 17.09 -29.03 -7.49
CA VAL A 338 17.06 -28.76 -6.04
C VAL A 338 18.45 -28.95 -5.47
N ILE A 339 18.97 -27.92 -4.81
CA ILE A 339 20.21 -28.00 -4.05
C ILE A 339 19.91 -28.09 -2.55
N ARG A 340 20.83 -28.71 -1.79
CA ARG A 340 20.89 -28.60 -0.34
C ARG A 340 22.07 -27.73 0.07
N TYR A 341 21.86 -26.82 1.01
CA TYR A 341 22.90 -25.93 1.53
C TYR A 341 22.71 -25.74 3.03
N GLY A 342 23.72 -26.11 3.82
CA GLY A 342 23.54 -26.26 5.27
C GLY A 342 22.40 -27.23 5.61
N GLN A 343 21.39 -26.76 6.33
CA GLN A 343 20.16 -27.52 6.67
C GLN A 343 18.98 -27.23 5.73
N PHE A 344 19.16 -26.36 4.73
CA PHE A 344 18.07 -25.87 3.88
C PHE A 344 18.10 -26.51 2.49
N GLN A 345 16.94 -26.47 1.82
CA GLN A 345 16.81 -26.82 0.41
C GLN A 345 16.39 -25.59 -0.41
N GLN A 346 16.81 -25.51 -1.66
CA GLN A 346 16.39 -24.43 -2.58
C GLN A 346 16.22 -24.99 -3.99
N VAL A 347 15.09 -24.67 -4.61
CA VAL A 347 14.93 -24.84 -6.05
C VAL A 347 15.69 -23.73 -6.77
N LEU A 348 16.81 -24.06 -7.41
CA LEU A 348 17.59 -23.08 -8.16
C LEU A 348 16.95 -22.76 -9.51
N LEU A 349 16.62 -23.81 -10.26
CA LEU A 349 16.16 -23.72 -11.64
C LEU A 349 14.90 -24.57 -11.78
N PHE A 350 13.90 -24.04 -12.47
CA PHE A 350 12.80 -24.82 -12.99
C PHE A 350 12.87 -24.82 -14.52
N PHE A 351 12.97 -26.01 -15.11
CA PHE A 351 13.02 -26.21 -16.55
C PHE A 351 11.65 -26.65 -17.05
N GLU A 352 10.91 -25.73 -17.64
CA GLU A 352 9.62 -26.00 -18.25
C GLU A 352 9.82 -26.78 -19.54
N ASP A 353 9.39 -28.03 -19.58
CA ASP A 353 9.63 -28.93 -20.70
C ASP A 353 8.33 -29.42 -21.35
N GLY A 354 7.18 -29.18 -20.69
CA GLY A 354 5.88 -29.64 -21.16
C GLY A 354 5.80 -31.16 -21.31
N GLY A 355 6.55 -31.91 -20.49
CA GLY A 355 6.61 -33.37 -20.52
C GLY A 355 7.78 -33.96 -21.32
N ASP A 356 8.51 -33.15 -22.10
CA ASP A 356 9.62 -33.62 -22.94
C ASP A 356 10.98 -33.15 -22.41
N VAL A 357 11.64 -34.00 -21.62
CA VAL A 357 12.94 -33.74 -20.98
C VAL A 357 14.03 -33.37 -22.01
N SER A 358 13.92 -33.85 -23.25
CA SER A 358 14.94 -33.62 -24.29
C SER A 358 15.09 -32.13 -24.64
N VAL A 359 14.05 -31.31 -24.41
CA VAL A 359 14.06 -29.87 -24.66
C VAL A 359 15.18 -29.15 -23.89
N HIS A 360 15.47 -29.61 -22.68
CA HIS A 360 16.48 -29.01 -21.79
C HIS A 360 17.60 -29.97 -21.37
N GLY A 361 17.52 -31.25 -21.76
CA GLY A 361 18.46 -32.31 -21.40
C GLY A 361 19.94 -31.93 -21.50
N PRO A 362 20.42 -31.34 -22.62
CA PRO A 362 21.82 -30.92 -22.74
C PRO A 362 22.22 -29.86 -21.71
N VAL A 363 21.38 -28.85 -21.49
CA VAL A 363 21.68 -27.76 -20.54
C VAL A 363 21.64 -28.25 -19.09
N ILE A 364 20.69 -29.13 -18.76
CA ILE A 364 20.61 -29.78 -17.45
C ILE A 364 21.86 -30.63 -17.22
N SER A 365 22.25 -31.43 -18.22
CA SER A 365 23.44 -32.27 -18.16
C SER A 365 24.71 -31.46 -17.96
N ASP A 366 24.92 -30.39 -18.74
CA ASP A 366 26.08 -29.53 -18.59
C ASP A 366 26.12 -28.83 -17.22
N PHE A 367 24.97 -28.42 -16.69
CA PHE A 367 24.88 -27.80 -15.37
C PHE A 367 25.14 -28.80 -14.23
N MET A 368 24.62 -30.03 -14.34
CA MET A 368 24.91 -31.13 -13.42
C MET A 368 26.40 -31.50 -13.46
N ALA A 369 26.99 -31.57 -14.66
CA ALA A 369 28.41 -31.82 -14.84
C ALA A 369 29.28 -30.72 -14.19
N ALA A 370 28.85 -29.45 -14.26
CA ALA A 370 29.50 -28.35 -13.56
C ALA A 370 29.53 -28.53 -12.03
N MET A 371 28.51 -29.17 -11.46
CA MET A 371 28.45 -29.56 -10.05
C MET A 371 29.21 -30.87 -9.75
N GLY A 372 29.70 -31.56 -10.79
CA GLY A 372 30.40 -32.84 -10.69
C GLY A 372 29.47 -34.05 -10.60
N LEU A 373 28.26 -33.95 -11.16
CA LEU A 373 27.23 -34.98 -11.16
C LEU A 373 26.92 -35.39 -12.60
N GLU A 374 26.47 -36.63 -12.78
CA GLU A 374 25.93 -37.10 -14.06
C GLU A 374 24.42 -36.90 -14.08
N PHE A 375 23.90 -36.38 -15.20
CA PHE A 375 22.46 -36.31 -15.42
C PHE A 375 21.98 -37.56 -16.16
N GLN A 376 21.05 -38.28 -15.54
CA GLN A 376 20.42 -39.47 -16.09
C GLN A 376 18.93 -39.19 -16.23
N SER A 377 18.46 -38.95 -17.46
CA SER A 377 17.07 -38.58 -17.74
C SER A 377 16.06 -39.68 -17.40
N ASP A 378 16.52 -40.92 -17.31
CA ASP A 378 15.80 -42.13 -16.91
C ASP A 378 15.65 -42.30 -15.39
N ARG A 379 16.37 -41.51 -14.59
CA ARG A 379 16.33 -41.55 -13.10
C ARG A 379 15.80 -40.27 -12.47
N ILE A 380 14.94 -39.55 -13.19
CA ILE A 380 14.28 -38.37 -12.64
C ILE A 380 13.26 -38.85 -11.61
N ALA A 381 13.44 -38.43 -10.36
CA ALA A 381 12.46 -38.71 -9.32
C ALA A 381 11.13 -38.04 -9.71
N ASP A 382 10.06 -38.83 -9.73
CA ASP A 382 8.70 -38.36 -9.98
C ASP A 382 7.85 -38.68 -8.74
N PRO A 383 7.82 -37.77 -7.75
CA PRO A 383 7.08 -38.00 -6.52
C PRO A 383 5.58 -38.21 -6.75
N GLN A 384 5.03 -37.77 -7.90
CA GLN A 384 3.63 -38.04 -8.25
C GLN A 384 3.49 -39.47 -8.80
N ALA A 385 4.39 -39.93 -9.66
CA ALA A 385 4.38 -41.33 -10.12
C ALA A 385 4.61 -42.32 -8.96
N ASP A 386 5.53 -41.99 -8.04
CA ASP A 386 5.83 -42.81 -6.85
C ASP A 386 4.63 -42.93 -5.90
N LEU A 387 3.71 -41.95 -5.90
CA LEU A 387 2.46 -41.95 -5.14
C LEU A 387 1.41 -42.94 -5.70
N TYR A 388 1.54 -43.30 -6.99
CA TYR A 388 0.66 -44.26 -7.69
C TYR A 388 1.27 -45.66 -7.84
N GLU A 389 2.55 -45.86 -7.50
CA GLU A 389 3.11 -47.21 -7.34
C GLU A 389 2.58 -47.83 -6.04
N ARG A 390 2.39 -49.16 -6.02
CA ARG A 390 1.89 -49.89 -4.83
C ARG A 390 2.78 -49.59 -3.61
N PRO A 391 2.35 -48.79 -2.63
CA PRO A 391 3.20 -48.41 -1.52
C PRO A 391 3.51 -49.61 -0.62
N THR A 392 4.68 -49.60 -0.01
CA THR A 392 5.03 -50.48 1.11
C THR A 392 4.82 -49.75 2.44
N LEU A 393 4.72 -50.50 3.55
CA LEU A 393 4.70 -49.87 4.88
C LEU A 393 5.96 -49.04 5.15
N GLU A 394 7.12 -49.47 4.66
CA GLU A 394 8.39 -48.73 4.79
C GLU A 394 8.31 -47.39 4.06
N PHE A 395 7.80 -47.39 2.83
CA PHE A 395 7.57 -46.16 2.07
C PHE A 395 6.61 -45.20 2.78
N LEU A 396 5.47 -45.72 3.29
CA LEU A 396 4.50 -44.89 4.01
C LEU A 396 5.06 -44.35 5.33
N ALA A 397 5.91 -45.12 6.01
CA ALA A 397 6.59 -44.68 7.21
C ALA A 397 7.56 -43.53 6.89
N ASP A 398 8.38 -43.67 5.85
CA ASP A 398 9.37 -42.66 5.47
C ASP A 398 8.72 -41.39 4.94
N TYR A 399 7.67 -41.52 4.13
CA TYR A 399 6.92 -40.40 3.56
C TYR A 399 6.29 -39.51 4.65
N ASN A 400 5.86 -40.11 5.77
CA ASN A 400 5.19 -39.42 6.87
C ASN A 400 6.11 -39.08 8.06
N GLY A 401 7.44 -39.03 7.84
CA GLY A 401 8.40 -38.57 8.85
C GLY A 401 8.87 -39.65 9.85
N GLY A 402 8.65 -40.92 9.53
CA GLY A 402 9.12 -42.09 10.26
C GLY A 402 8.08 -42.71 11.21
N VAL A 403 7.97 -44.05 11.22
CA VAL A 403 7.08 -44.82 12.11
C VAL A 403 7.91 -45.82 12.92
N ALA A 404 7.99 -45.62 14.23
CA ALA A 404 8.69 -46.56 15.13
C ALA A 404 7.83 -47.79 15.49
N GLN A 405 6.50 -47.66 15.44
CA GLN A 405 5.56 -48.76 15.71
C GLN A 405 4.22 -48.53 14.99
N TRP A 406 3.65 -49.60 14.45
CA TRP A 406 2.33 -49.57 13.82
C TRP A 406 1.22 -49.75 14.85
N ASN A 407 0.34 -48.77 14.95
CA ASN A 407 -0.85 -48.79 15.79
C ASN A 407 -1.99 -48.01 15.13
N ASP A 408 -3.15 -47.92 15.79
CA ASP A 408 -4.32 -47.17 15.33
C ASP A 408 -4.02 -45.73 14.88
N HIS A 409 -3.05 -45.06 15.51
CA HIS A 409 -2.66 -43.71 15.18
C HIS A 409 -1.83 -43.65 13.89
N THR A 410 -0.78 -44.47 13.79
CA THR A 410 0.11 -44.50 12.60
C THR A 410 -0.54 -45.19 11.40
N ALA A 411 -1.52 -46.06 11.62
CA ALA A 411 -2.35 -46.64 10.55
C ALA A 411 -3.14 -45.60 9.76
N ASN A 412 -3.35 -44.38 10.29
CA ASN A 412 -3.95 -43.29 9.53
C ASN A 412 -3.11 -42.90 8.30
N PHE A 413 -1.81 -43.16 8.28
CA PHE A 413 -0.98 -42.93 7.09
C PHE A 413 -1.35 -43.84 5.91
N ILE A 414 -1.79 -45.07 6.20
CA ILE A 414 -2.28 -46.02 5.18
C ILE A 414 -3.62 -45.54 4.62
N LEU A 415 -4.51 -45.07 5.50
CA LEU A 415 -5.83 -44.56 5.13
C LEU A 415 -5.72 -43.23 4.37
N GLY A 416 -4.86 -42.32 4.83
CA GLY A 416 -4.56 -41.05 4.18
C GLY A 416 -4.10 -41.27 2.75
N TRP A 417 -3.11 -42.15 2.55
CA TRP A 417 -2.67 -42.51 1.19
C TRP A 417 -3.82 -43.05 0.31
N TYR A 418 -4.67 -43.95 0.82
CA TYR A 418 -5.78 -44.51 0.04
C TYR A 418 -6.71 -43.45 -0.52
N TYR A 419 -7.05 -42.47 0.30
CA TYR A 419 -7.96 -41.40 -0.04
C TYR A 419 -7.29 -40.32 -0.90
N GLU A 420 -6.08 -39.88 -0.53
CA GLU A 420 -5.32 -38.88 -1.28
C GLU A 420 -4.92 -39.36 -2.66
N SER A 421 -4.70 -40.66 -2.83
CA SER A 421 -4.40 -41.22 -4.13
C SER A 421 -5.63 -41.26 -5.04
N ASP A 422 -6.88 -41.21 -4.53
CA ASP A 422 -8.11 -41.34 -5.35
C ASP A 422 -8.30 -40.12 -6.28
N PRO A 423 -8.23 -40.30 -7.62
CA PRO A 423 -8.38 -39.18 -8.55
C PRO A 423 -9.78 -38.56 -8.52
N ASN A 424 -10.80 -39.30 -8.04
CA ASN A 424 -12.17 -38.83 -7.91
C ASN A 424 -12.52 -38.44 -6.46
N PHE A 425 -11.51 -38.25 -5.61
CA PHE A 425 -11.69 -37.99 -4.18
C PHE A 425 -12.68 -36.84 -3.90
N LEU A 426 -12.46 -35.67 -4.52
CA LEU A 426 -13.33 -34.50 -4.34
C LEU A 426 -14.74 -34.71 -4.92
N GLN A 427 -14.90 -35.57 -5.91
CA GLN A 427 -16.21 -35.92 -6.46
C GLN A 427 -16.99 -36.85 -5.52
N LYS A 428 -16.30 -37.81 -4.89
CA LYS A 428 -16.90 -38.72 -3.89
C LYS A 428 -17.13 -38.04 -2.54
N TYR A 429 -16.30 -37.05 -2.19
CA TYR A 429 -16.30 -36.37 -0.89
C TYR A 429 -16.18 -34.83 -1.02
N PRO A 430 -17.20 -34.15 -1.57
CA PRO A 430 -17.16 -32.71 -1.83
C PRO A 430 -16.97 -31.86 -0.56
N GLN A 431 -17.38 -32.36 0.61
CA GLN A 431 -17.17 -31.72 1.91
C GLN A 431 -15.69 -31.49 2.26
N ALA A 432 -14.74 -32.22 1.65
CA ALA A 432 -13.31 -32.01 1.86
C ALA A 432 -12.81 -30.67 1.28
N GLU A 433 -13.56 -30.04 0.37
CA GLU A 433 -13.24 -28.71 -0.18
C GLU A 433 -13.44 -27.58 0.83
N HIS A 434 -14.30 -27.77 1.83
CA HIS A 434 -14.64 -26.76 2.84
C HIS A 434 -14.09 -27.07 4.24
N ASP A 435 -13.66 -28.31 4.48
CA ASP A 435 -12.92 -28.74 5.66
C ASP A 435 -11.77 -29.65 5.20
N PRO A 436 -10.61 -29.11 4.81
CA PRO A 436 -9.47 -29.92 4.34
C PRO A 436 -8.90 -30.84 5.43
N GLU A 437 -9.27 -30.61 6.70
CA GLU A 437 -8.87 -31.43 7.85
C GLU A 437 -9.90 -32.50 8.22
N PHE A 438 -11.03 -32.57 7.50
CA PHE A 438 -12.14 -33.51 7.68
C PHE A 438 -11.70 -34.99 7.79
N MET A 439 -10.57 -35.35 7.18
CA MET A 439 -10.03 -36.72 7.15
C MET A 439 -8.65 -36.90 7.79
N LEU A 440 -7.95 -35.82 8.15
CA LEU A 440 -6.49 -35.87 8.31
C LEU A 440 -5.94 -35.41 9.67
N GLU A 441 -6.76 -35.05 10.67
CA GLU A 441 -6.21 -34.84 12.01
C GLU A 441 -5.70 -36.17 12.62
N PRO A 442 -4.40 -36.27 12.96
CA PRO A 442 -3.86 -37.45 13.62
C PRO A 442 -4.44 -37.63 15.04
N GLY A 443 -5.01 -36.57 15.65
CA GLY A 443 -5.39 -36.53 17.06
C GLY A 443 -6.84 -36.17 17.39
N GLY A 444 -7.74 -36.01 16.41
CA GLY A 444 -9.14 -35.63 16.67
C GLY A 444 -10.06 -36.83 16.91
N ASP A 445 -10.76 -36.87 18.05
CA ASP A 445 -11.85 -37.82 18.38
C ASP A 445 -13.16 -37.44 17.64
N ARG A 446 -13.09 -37.20 16.32
CA ARG A 446 -14.27 -36.82 15.53
C ARG A 446 -15.07 -38.09 15.16
N PRO A 447 -16.40 -38.13 15.40
CA PRO A 447 -17.25 -39.30 15.09
C PRO A 447 -17.22 -39.74 13.62
N LEU A 448 -16.97 -38.79 12.71
CA LEU A 448 -16.91 -39.03 11.26
C LEU A 448 -15.69 -39.86 10.85
N LYS A 449 -14.56 -39.76 11.57
CA LYS A 449 -13.35 -40.54 11.30
C LYS A 449 -13.59 -42.05 11.43
N GLU A 450 -14.36 -42.44 12.45
CA GLU A 450 -14.74 -43.84 12.68
C GLU A 450 -15.69 -44.36 11.59
N MET A 451 -16.56 -43.52 10.99
CA MET A 451 -17.41 -43.94 9.87
C MET A 451 -16.62 -44.35 8.62
N TYR A 452 -15.48 -43.71 8.33
CA TYR A 452 -14.65 -44.01 7.16
C TYR A 452 -13.60 -45.08 7.43
N ARG A 453 -13.09 -45.11 8.66
CA ARG A 453 -12.07 -46.07 9.11
C ARG A 453 -12.65 -47.47 9.31
N ARG A 454 -13.82 -47.57 9.94
CA ARG A 454 -14.42 -48.84 10.35
C ARG A 454 -14.69 -49.80 9.18
N PRO A 455 -15.24 -49.38 8.02
CA PRO A 455 -15.43 -50.28 6.88
C PRO A 455 -14.13 -50.87 6.35
N LEU A 456 -13.04 -50.07 6.33
CA LEU A 456 -11.72 -50.52 5.87
C LEU A 456 -11.07 -51.48 6.87
N TYR A 457 -11.28 -51.27 8.16
CA TYR A 457 -10.79 -52.16 9.22
C TYR A 457 -11.55 -53.49 9.20
N GLU A 458 -12.89 -53.43 9.17
CA GLU A 458 -13.75 -54.61 9.10
C GLU A 458 -13.47 -55.42 7.82
N GLY A 459 -13.28 -54.75 6.68
CA GLY A 459 -12.91 -55.39 5.42
C GLY A 459 -11.53 -56.05 5.43
N ALA A 460 -10.59 -55.51 6.22
CA ALA A 460 -9.29 -56.14 6.49
C ALA A 460 -9.35 -57.24 7.57
N GLY A 461 -10.52 -57.51 8.16
CA GLY A 461 -10.69 -58.46 9.27
C GLY A 461 -10.12 -57.96 10.60
N LEU A 462 -10.05 -56.63 10.78
CA LEU A 462 -9.47 -55.95 11.93
C LEU A 462 -10.52 -55.12 12.67
N THR A 463 -10.32 -54.93 13.97
CA THR A 463 -11.05 -53.93 14.77
C THR A 463 -10.14 -52.81 15.25
N THR A 464 -8.82 -53.02 15.20
CA THR A 464 -7.76 -52.11 15.65
C THR A 464 -6.44 -52.61 15.04
N VAL A 465 -5.49 -51.70 14.82
CA VAL A 465 -4.12 -52.00 14.40
C VAL A 465 -3.23 -51.95 15.63
N ARG A 466 -2.55 -53.06 15.94
CA ARG A 466 -1.67 -53.17 17.13
C ARG A 466 -0.27 -53.66 16.80
N SER A 467 -0.04 -54.00 15.53
CA SER A 467 1.22 -54.59 15.08
C SER A 467 1.48 -54.24 13.62
N THR A 468 2.73 -54.44 13.19
CA THR A 468 3.12 -54.34 11.78
C THR A 468 2.35 -55.33 10.91
N GLU A 469 1.98 -56.50 11.44
CA GLU A 469 1.19 -57.49 10.71
C GLU A 469 -0.24 -56.99 10.47
N ASP A 470 -0.87 -56.38 11.47
CA ASP A 470 -2.19 -55.75 11.30
C ASP A 470 -2.14 -54.59 10.31
N ALA A 471 -1.11 -53.75 10.38
CA ALA A 471 -0.92 -52.67 9.41
C ALA A 471 -0.71 -53.20 7.99
N GLN A 472 0.01 -54.32 7.82
CA GLN A 472 0.19 -54.93 6.50
C GLN A 472 -1.13 -55.49 5.98
N ARG A 473 -1.94 -56.14 6.82
CA ARG A 473 -3.28 -56.63 6.43
C ARG A 473 -4.20 -55.50 6.01
N LEU A 474 -4.17 -54.36 6.73
CA LEU A 474 -4.91 -53.17 6.36
C LEU A 474 -4.45 -52.61 5.01
N LEU A 475 -3.13 -52.49 4.81
CA LEU A 475 -2.54 -52.05 3.55
C LEU A 475 -2.93 -52.97 2.38
N ASP A 476 -2.81 -54.28 2.56
CA ASP A 476 -3.18 -55.28 1.54
C ASP A 476 -4.66 -55.20 1.17
N HIS A 477 -5.54 -55.00 2.15
CA HIS A 477 -6.97 -54.82 1.93
C HIS A 477 -7.29 -53.57 1.12
N VAL A 478 -6.70 -52.44 1.51
CA VAL A 478 -6.85 -51.15 0.84
C VAL A 478 -6.33 -51.20 -0.60
N LEU A 479 -5.18 -51.85 -0.83
CA LEU A 479 -4.65 -52.10 -2.17
C LEU A 479 -5.57 -52.99 -3.02
N PHE A 480 -6.21 -53.98 -2.40
CA PHE A 480 -7.20 -54.83 -3.07
C PHE A 480 -8.44 -54.04 -3.51
N LEU A 481 -8.98 -53.18 -2.65
CA LEU A 481 -10.10 -52.30 -2.99
C LEU A 481 -9.75 -51.35 -4.13
N ARG A 482 -8.55 -50.76 -4.08
CA ARG A 482 -8.02 -49.90 -5.14
C ARG A 482 -7.97 -50.60 -6.51
N GLY A 483 -7.41 -51.80 -6.53
CA GLY A 483 -7.34 -52.60 -7.75
C GLY A 483 -8.71 -53.11 -8.24
N LEU A 484 -9.74 -53.13 -7.39
CA LEU A 484 -11.13 -53.38 -7.82
C LEU A 484 -11.73 -52.14 -8.46
N GLU A 485 -11.55 -50.96 -7.87
CA GLU A 485 -12.06 -49.69 -8.43
C GLU A 485 -11.49 -49.42 -9.83
N GLU A 486 -10.18 -49.64 -10.02
CA GLU A 486 -9.54 -49.50 -11.34
C GLU A 486 -10.17 -50.43 -12.38
N ARG A 487 -10.41 -51.70 -12.03
CA ARG A 487 -11.04 -52.68 -12.92
C ARG A 487 -12.51 -52.38 -13.23
N VAL A 488 -13.24 -51.81 -12.27
CA VAL A 488 -14.64 -51.39 -12.47
C VAL A 488 -14.73 -50.16 -13.38
N ASN A 489 -13.80 -49.21 -13.22
CA ASN A 489 -13.73 -48.03 -14.07
C ASN A 489 -13.31 -48.37 -15.51
N ASP A 490 -12.36 -49.30 -15.69
CA ASP A 490 -11.97 -49.79 -17.01
C ASP A 490 -13.14 -50.53 -17.71
N ALA A 491 -13.92 -51.33 -16.97
CA ALA A 491 -15.10 -52.02 -17.50
C ALA A 491 -16.27 -51.07 -17.84
N ALA A 492 -16.38 -49.93 -17.16
CA ALA A 492 -17.39 -48.90 -17.45
C ALA A 492 -17.06 -48.11 -18.74
N VAL A 493 -15.77 -48.03 -19.11
CA VAL A 493 -15.32 -47.40 -20.36
C VAL A 493 -15.49 -48.33 -21.58
N GLU A 494 -15.53 -49.65 -21.38
CA GLU A 494 -15.69 -50.64 -22.47
C GLU A 494 -17.13 -51.10 -22.78
N SER A 495 -18.15 -50.64 -22.04
CA SER A 495 -19.55 -50.96 -22.38
C SER A 495 -20.10 -50.02 -23.46
N PRO A 496 -20.58 -50.53 -24.62
CA PRO A 496 -21.18 -49.67 -25.64
C PRO A 496 -22.58 -49.23 -25.21
N GLU A 497 -22.83 -47.92 -25.25
CA GLU A 497 -24.13 -47.30 -24.95
C GLU A 497 -25.27 -47.96 -25.74
N PRO A 498 -26.41 -48.32 -25.10
CA PRO A 498 -27.64 -48.54 -25.83
C PRO A 498 -28.29 -47.19 -26.17
N SER A 499 -28.59 -47.04 -27.45
CA SER A 499 -29.32 -45.95 -28.07
C SER A 499 -30.70 -45.67 -27.45
N SER A 500 -30.99 -44.39 -27.25
CA SER A 500 -32.27 -43.67 -27.37
C SER A 500 -33.58 -44.39 -27.00
N GLU A 501 -34.28 -43.91 -25.96
CA GLU A 501 -35.58 -43.22 -26.05
C GLU A 501 -36.12 -42.91 -24.64
N SER A 502 -37.01 -41.92 -24.60
CA SER A 502 -37.62 -41.23 -23.46
C SER A 502 -38.34 -42.11 -22.44
N GLU A 503 -38.35 -41.63 -21.18
CA GLU A 503 -39.52 -41.36 -20.31
C GLU A 503 -39.18 -41.60 -18.82
N THR A 504 -39.20 -40.54 -18.01
CA THR A 504 -39.40 -40.66 -16.56
C THR A 504 -40.84 -41.10 -16.28
N PRO A 505 -41.09 -41.97 -15.28
CA PRO A 505 -41.56 -41.40 -14.01
C PRO A 505 -41.14 -42.13 -12.72
N SER A 506 -41.39 -41.36 -11.65
CA SER A 506 -41.27 -41.55 -10.20
C SER A 506 -41.83 -42.85 -9.60
N PHE A 507 -41.27 -43.28 -8.45
CA PHE A 507 -41.88 -44.35 -7.63
C PHE A 507 -41.85 -44.15 -6.10
N TRP A 508 -41.35 -43.06 -5.50
CA TRP A 508 -41.51 -42.88 -4.04
C TRP A 508 -41.93 -41.46 -3.65
N SER A 509 -43.15 -41.12 -4.07
CA SER A 509 -44.14 -40.52 -3.17
C SER A 509 -44.94 -41.67 -2.56
N ASN A 510 -44.96 -41.77 -1.22
CA ASN A 510 -46.16 -42.08 -0.42
C ASN A 510 -45.77 -42.43 1.03
N LEU A 511 -46.19 -41.55 1.94
CA LEU A 511 -46.96 -41.79 3.19
C LEU A 511 -46.50 -40.74 4.22
N ASP A 512 -47.03 -39.52 4.22
CA ASP A 512 -48.34 -39.05 4.73
C ASP A 512 -48.55 -39.16 6.25
N GLU A 513 -49.11 -38.06 6.78
CA GLU A 513 -49.78 -37.86 8.09
C GLU A 513 -48.89 -37.91 9.36
N GLY A 514 -48.94 -36.98 10.30
CA GLY A 514 -49.82 -35.84 10.55
C GLY A 514 -49.68 -35.38 12.01
N GLU A 515 -50.32 -34.25 12.30
CA GLU A 515 -50.81 -33.74 13.60
C GLU A 515 -50.15 -32.47 14.20
N ALA A 516 -51.07 -31.49 14.32
CA ALA A 516 -51.12 -30.23 15.07
C ALA A 516 -50.35 -29.01 14.53
#